data_AF-A0A8H6HIQ2-F1
#
_entry.id   AF-A0A8H6HIQ2-F1
#
_cell.length_a   1.000
_cell.length_b   1.000
_cell.length_c   1.000
_cell.angle_alpha   90.00
_cell.angle_beta   90.00
_cell.angle_gamma   90.00
#
_symmetry.space_group_name_H-M   'P 1'
#
loop_
_entity.id
_entity.type
_entity.pdbx_description
1 polymer ?
#
loop_
_entity_poly.entity_id
_entity_poly.type
_entity_poly.pdbx_seq_one_letter_code
_entity_poly.pdbx_strand_id
1 'polypeptide(L)' 'RGPSIPWDKHIEWVQAAIRYIQENPTFRLKLFSDSTGEAKAEGRKKVANADGKLQLYQDLANVIF' A
#
# COMPACT_ATOMS: atom_id res chain seq x y z
N ARG A 1 8.21 -12.33 14.08
CA ARG A 1 8.14 -10.91 13.68
C ARG A 1 9.48 -10.54 13.09
N GLY A 2 9.52 -9.98 11.88
CA GLY A 2 10.76 -9.48 11.29
C GLY A 2 11.25 -8.23 12.01
N PRO A 3 12.51 -7.80 11.77
CA PRO A 3 13.04 -6.58 12.35
C PRO A 3 12.18 -5.37 11.98
N SER A 4 11.94 -4.48 12.95
CA SER A 4 11.24 -3.23 12.72
C SER A 4 12.12 -2.33 11.84
N ILE A 5 11.60 -1.92 10.68
CA ILE A 5 12.28 -1.01 9.78
C ILE A 5 12.08 0.40 10.34
N PRO A 6 13.15 1.16 10.65
CA PRO A 6 13.04 2.51 11.19
C PRO A 6 12.75 3.51 10.06
N TRP A 7 11.52 3.52 9.56
CA TRP A 7 11.09 4.39 8.45
C TRP A 7 11.38 5.88 8.71
N ASP A 8 11.25 6.33 9.96
CA ASP A 8 11.50 7.72 10.36
C ASP A 8 12.96 8.17 10.18
N LYS A 9 13.89 7.23 10.12
CA LYS A 9 15.33 7.53 9.92
C LYS A 9 15.74 7.60 8.46
N HIS A 10 14.85 7.20 7.55
CA HIS A 10 15.13 7.04 6.13
C HIS A 10 13.98 7.60 5.28
N ILE A 11 13.76 8.91 5.36
CA ILE A 11 12.72 9.60 4.60
C ILE A 11 12.91 9.43 3.08
N GLU A 12 14.16 9.24 2.64
CA GLU A 12 14.51 8.97 1.24
C GLU A 12 13.86 7.68 0.71
N TRP A 13 13.64 6.66 1.56
CA TRP A 13 12.96 5.43 1.14
C TRP A 13 11.47 5.66 0.94
N VAL A 14 10.86 6.49 1.79
CA VAL A 14 9.45 6.87 1.66
C VAL A 14 9.26 7.65 0.35
N GLN A 15 10.14 8.61 0.06
CA GLN A 15 10.11 9.37 -1.18
C GLN A 15 10.36 8.49 -2.42
N ALA A 16 11.31 7.55 -2.34
CA ALA A 16 11.57 6.60 -3.43
C ALA A 16 10.36 5.70 -3.68
N ALA A 17 9.68 5.24 -2.63
CA ALA A 17 8.47 4.44 -2.75
C ALA A 17 7.33 5.25 -3.39
N ILE A 18 7.10 6.50 -2.96
CA ILE A 18 6.10 7.39 -3.57
C ILE A 18 6.40 7.58 -5.07
N ARG A 19 7.65 7.92 -5.41
CA ARG A 19 8.08 8.10 -6.81
C ARG A 19 7.84 6.84 -7.64
N TYR A 20 8.23 5.68 -7.12
CA TYR A 20 8.00 4.40 -7.78
C TYR A 20 6.52 4.18 -8.07
N ILE A 21 5.64 4.42 -7.10
CA ILE A 21 4.20 4.23 -7.28
C ILE A 21 3.63 5.24 -8.30
N GLN A 22 4.12 6.49 -8.31
CA GLN A 22 3.72 7.50 -9.30
C GLN A 22 4.15 7.12 -10.73
N GLU A 23 5.37 6.62 -10.90
CA GLU A 23 5.95 6.25 -12.20
C GLU A 23 5.42 4.92 -12.75
N ASN A 24 4.81 4.07 -11.91
CA ASN A 24 4.31 2.76 -12.29
C ASN A 24 2.76 2.71 -12.20
N PRO A 25 2.04 3.25 -13.20
CA PRO A 25 0.59 3.39 -13.16
C PRO A 25 -0.14 2.05 -13.02
N THR A 26 0.37 0.98 -13.62
CA THR A 26 -0.21 -0.37 -13.48
C THR A 26 -0.11 -0.88 -12.05
N PHE A 27 1.04 -0.65 -11.40
CA PHE A 27 1.24 -1.02 -10.01
C PHE A 27 0.35 -0.18 -9.10
N ARG A 28 0.30 1.14 -9.32
CA ARG A 28 -0.58 2.06 -8.58
C ARG A 28 -2.05 1.66 -8.69
N LEU A 29 -2.53 1.38 -9.90
CA LEU A 29 -3.90 0.92 -10.13
C LEU A 29 -4.16 -0.39 -9.42
N LYS A 30 -3.21 -1.35 -9.43
CA LYS A 30 -3.35 -2.60 -8.67
C LYS A 30 -3.34 -2.39 -7.16
N LEU A 31 -2.54 -1.45 -6.67
CA LEU A 31 -2.38 -1.13 -5.25
C LEU A 31 -3.65 -0.50 -4.64
N PHE A 32 -4.31 0.38 -5.39
CA PHE A 32 -5.55 1.05 -4.98
C PHE A 32 -6.82 0.41 -5.55
N SER A 33 -6.69 -0.58 -6.42
CA SER A 33 -7.83 -1.37 -6.89
C SER A 33 -8.30 -2.26 -5.76
N ASP A 34 -9.49 -1.98 -5.27
CA ASP A 34 -10.19 -2.78 -4.27
C ASP A 34 -10.77 -4.08 -4.90
N SER A 35 -10.11 -4.63 -5.92
CA SER A 35 -10.56 -5.79 -6.67
C SER A 35 -10.56 -7.03 -5.79
N THR A 36 -11.70 -7.20 -5.12
CA THR A 36 -12.15 -8.42 -4.45
C THR A 36 -12.05 -9.67 -5.34
N GLY A 37 -11.94 -9.51 -6.67
CA GLY A 37 -11.78 -10.60 -7.65
C GLY A 37 -10.43 -11.31 -7.55
N GLU A 38 -9.30 -10.60 -7.56
CA GLU A 38 -7.96 -11.21 -7.43
C GLU A 38 -7.71 -11.72 -6.00
N ALA A 39 -8.18 -10.98 -4.98
CA ALA A 39 -8.04 -11.40 -3.58
C ALA A 39 -8.80 -12.72 -3.29
N LYS A 40 -9.97 -12.93 -3.93
CA LYS A 40 -10.69 -14.20 -3.87
C LYS A 40 -9.99 -15.31 -4.67
N ALA A 41 -9.44 -14.99 -5.84
CA ALA A 41 -8.73 -15.96 -6.69
C ALA A 41 -7.46 -16.51 -6.02
N GLU A 42 -6.74 -15.68 -5.25
CA GLU A 42 -5.55 -16.11 -4.49
C GLU A 42 -5.86 -16.79 -3.15
N GLY A 43 -7.12 -17.12 -2.86
CA GLY A 43 -7.50 -17.80 -1.61
C GLY A 43 -7.19 -17.00 -0.33
N ARG A 44 -6.88 -15.69 -0.47
CA ARG A 44 -6.58 -14.83 0.66
C ARG A 44 -7.88 -14.58 1.42
N LYS A 45 -8.05 -15.29 2.55
CA LYS A 45 -9.10 -14.96 3.53
C LYS A 45 -8.98 -13.46 3.82
N LYS A 46 -10.09 -12.73 3.66
CA LYS A 46 -10.19 -11.31 4.00
C LYS A 46 -9.80 -11.19 5.48
N VAL A 47 -8.54 -10.87 5.75
CA VAL A 47 -8.10 -10.52 7.10
C VAL A 47 -8.68 -9.14 7.30
N ALA A 48 -9.89 -9.08 7.85
CA ALA A 48 -10.52 -7.87 8.31
C ALA A 48 -9.70 -7.34 9.50
N ASN A 49 -8.53 -6.78 9.20
CA ASN A 49 -7.81 -5.95 10.13
C ASN A 49 -8.52 -4.60 10.10
N ALA A 50 -9.29 -4.39 11.18
CA ALA A 50 -9.86 -3.13 11.64
C ALA A 50 -9.24 -1.89 10.98
N ASP A 51 -10.10 -1.07 10.38
CA ASP A 51 -10.05 0.36 10.00
C ASP A 51 -8.70 1.05 9.69
N GLY A 52 -7.63 0.77 10.42
CA GLY A 52 -6.31 1.39 10.24
C GLY A 52 -5.64 1.11 8.90
N LYS A 53 -5.89 -0.01 8.22
CA LYS A 53 -5.37 -0.22 6.85
C LYS A 53 -6.04 0.71 5.85
N LEU A 54 -7.34 0.92 5.96
CA LEU A 54 -8.08 1.79 5.07
C LEU A 54 -7.61 3.24 5.21
N GLN A 55 -7.43 3.70 6.46
CA GLN A 55 -6.87 5.03 6.72
C GLN A 55 -5.45 5.17 6.15
N LEU A 56 -4.60 4.16 6.30
CA LEU A 56 -3.24 4.18 5.73
C LEU A 56 -3.25 4.23 4.19
N TYR A 57 -4.14 3.49 3.54
CA TYR A 57 -4.29 3.57 2.08
C TYR A 57 -4.86 4.93 1.66
N GLN A 58 -5.74 5.53 2.44
CA GLN A 58 -6.28 6.87 2.19
C GLN A 58 -5.21 7.96 2.33
N ASP A 59 -4.40 7.90 3.40
CA ASP A 59 -3.29 8.82 3.61
C ASP A 59 -2.24 8.68 2.50
N LEU A 60 -1.96 7.44 2.06
CA LEU A 60 -1.07 7.18 0.94
C LEU A 60 -1.65 7.67 -0.39
N ALA A 61 -2.95 7.52 -0.61
CA ALA A 61 -3.62 8.02 -1.81
C ALA A 61 -3.53 9.56 -1.91
N ASN A 62 -3.73 10.27 -0.80
CA ASN A 62 -3.60 11.74 -0.73
C ASN A 62 -2.20 12.26 -1.09
N VAL A 63 -1.16 11.43 -0.93
CA VAL A 63 0.22 11.81 -1.27
C VAL A 63 0.58 11.47 -2.72
N ILE A 64 -0.11 10.48 -3.32
CA ILE A 64 0.23 9.93 -4.64
C ILE A 64 -0.60 10.56 -5.76
N PHE A 65 -1.88 10.87 -5.50
CA PHE A 65 -2.81 11.54 -6.42
C PHE A 65 -2.87 13.04 -6.13
#